data_AF-A0AAV4GGH5-F1
#
_entry.id   AF-A0AAV4GGH5-F1
#
_cell.length_a   1.000
_cell.length_b   1.000
_cell.length_c   1.000
_cell.angle_alpha   90.00
_cell.angle_beta   90.00
_cell.angle_gamma   90.00
#
_symmetry.space_group_name_H-M   'P 1'
#
loop_
_entity.id
_entity.type
_entity.pdbx_description
1 polymer ?
#
loop_
_entity_poly.entity_id
_entity_poly.type
_entity_poly.pdbx_seq_one_letter_code
_entity_poly.pdbx_strand_id
1 'polypeptide(L)'
;MRLGLMNFAKIPLCDLFSEWTKISNHSLYKKCEEVLLSLHVLESRWRLFGHILRRDPCNPANEAMQFYFVENNKRLRGKPITTLPVTLNNDLKHVPGEKITLTSQNDLDLIRDIAENRDEWRTFIVRIRRGAAEAVRSDDPASELL
;
A
#
# COMPACT_ATOMS: atom_id res chain seq x y z
N MET A 1 8.61 11.91 22.54
CA MET A 1 8.55 13.20 21.82
C MET A 1 7.38 13.12 20.84
N ARG A 2 6.35 13.94 21.07
CA ARG A 2 5.10 14.16 20.30
C ARG A 2 4.30 12.93 19.82
N LEU A 3 3.41 12.46 20.69
CA LEU A 3 2.12 11.91 20.29
C LEU A 3 1.35 13.03 19.59
N GLY A 4 1.11 12.89 18.29
CA GLY A 4 0.26 13.80 17.53
C GLY A 4 -1.18 13.68 18.03
N LEU A 5 -1.63 14.70 18.75
CA LEU A 5 -3.04 14.95 19.01
C LEU A 5 -3.76 14.98 17.65
N MET A 6 -4.58 13.96 17.39
CA MET A 6 -5.58 14.05 16.34
C MET A 6 -6.52 15.19 16.73
N ASN A 7 -6.33 16.35 16.11
CA ASN A 7 -7.30 17.42 16.15
C ASN A 7 -8.51 16.93 15.37
N PHE A 8 -9.41 16.23 16.05
CA PHE A 8 -10.79 16.12 15.63
C PHE A 8 -11.36 17.54 15.66
N ALA A 9 -11.29 18.22 14.52
CA ALA A 9 -12.13 19.38 14.29
C ALA A 9 -13.55 18.92 14.65
N LYS A 10 -14.19 19.62 15.60
CA LYS A 10 -15.54 19.34 16.06
C LYS A 10 -16.50 19.62 14.91
N ILE A 11 -16.63 18.69 13.98
CA ILE A 11 -17.79 18.64 13.10
C ILE A 11 -18.95 18.29 14.03
N PRO A 12 -19.90 19.20 14.26
CA PRO A 12 -20.97 18.96 15.20
C PRO A 12 -21.79 17.76 14.68
N LEU A 13 -21.93 16.73 15.53
CA LEU A 13 -22.59 15.47 15.18
C LEU A 13 -24.01 15.67 14.61
N CYS A 14 -24.67 16.80 14.94
CA CYS A 14 -26.01 17.15 14.46
C CYS A 14 -26.08 17.44 12.95
N ASP A 15 -25.01 17.95 12.34
CA ASP A 15 -24.96 18.27 10.89
C ASP A 15 -24.55 17.05 10.04
N LEU A 16 -24.15 15.96 10.69
CA LEU A 16 -23.90 14.65 10.09
C LEU A 16 -25.13 13.75 10.10
N PHE A 17 -26.12 14.03 10.96
CA PHE A 17 -27.24 13.13 11.23
C PHE A 17 -28.59 13.55 10.64
N SER A 18 -28.78 14.80 10.20
CA SER A 18 -30.08 15.26 9.68
C SER A 18 -30.41 14.75 8.26
N GLU A 19 -29.42 14.24 7.53
CA GLU A 19 -29.59 13.66 6.19
C GLU A 19 -28.74 12.38 6.08
N TRP A 20 -29.16 11.30 6.74
CA TRP A 20 -28.67 9.95 6.38
C TRP A 20 -29.31 9.50 5.06
N THR A 21 -29.02 10.25 4.01
CA THR A 21 -29.12 9.78 2.64
C THR A 21 -27.90 8.90 2.34
N LYS A 22 -28.00 8.08 1.29
CA LYS A 22 -26.92 7.20 0.86
C LYS A 22 -25.70 8.03 0.43
N ILE A 23 -24.72 8.21 1.32
CA ILE A 23 -23.44 8.86 1.02
C ILE A 23 -22.47 7.87 0.39
N SER A 24 -21.77 8.26 -0.67
CA SER A 24 -20.70 7.45 -1.26
C SER A 24 -19.43 7.50 -0.41
N ASN A 25 -18.61 6.45 -0.47
CA ASN A 25 -17.33 6.43 0.24
C ASN A 25 -16.45 7.63 -0.15
N HIS A 26 -16.38 7.99 -1.43
CA HIS A 26 -15.61 9.15 -1.89
C HIS A 26 -16.07 10.46 -1.22
N SER A 27 -17.39 10.71 -1.22
CA SER A 27 -17.96 11.89 -0.58
C SER A 27 -17.73 11.91 0.93
N LEU A 28 -17.77 10.74 1.58
CA LEU A 28 -17.48 10.61 3.01
C LEU A 28 -16.03 10.99 3.34
N TYR A 29 -15.06 10.40 2.65
CA TYR A 29 -13.63 10.71 2.86
C TYR A 29 -13.32 12.18 2.54
N LYS A 30 -13.92 12.74 1.47
CA LYS A 30 -13.78 14.15 1.13
C LYS A 30 -14.36 15.07 2.21
N LYS A 31 -15.56 14.76 2.74
CA LYS A 31 -16.22 15.57 3.79
C LYS A 31 -15.46 15.54 5.11
N CYS A 32 -14.84 14.40 5.43
CA CYS A 32 -14.03 14.26 6.64
C CYS A 32 -12.59 14.77 6.48
N GLU A 33 -12.19 15.20 5.27
CA GLU A 33 -10.79 15.56 4.95
C GLU A 33 -9.80 14.42 5.25
N GLU A 34 -10.26 13.17 5.15
CA GLU A 34 -9.50 11.98 5.52
C GLU A 34 -8.95 11.23 4.31
N VAL A 35 -7.85 10.53 4.53
CA VAL A 35 -7.22 9.67 3.52
C VAL A 35 -7.82 8.26 3.58
N LEU A 36 -7.97 7.62 2.43
CA LEU A 36 -8.45 6.23 2.34
C LEU A 36 -7.62 5.30 3.23
N LEU A 37 -8.30 4.48 4.04
CA LEU A 37 -7.66 3.49 4.91
C LEU A 37 -6.74 2.53 4.13
N SER A 38 -7.11 2.19 2.90
CA SER A 38 -6.31 1.34 2.01
C SER A 38 -4.91 1.91 1.75
N LEU A 39 -4.78 3.24 1.67
CA LEU A 39 -3.48 3.91 1.47
C LEU A 39 -2.61 3.84 2.73
N HIS A 40 -3.22 3.90 3.93
CA HIS A 40 -2.50 3.71 5.19
C HIS A 40 -1.99 2.27 5.36
N VAL A 41 -2.81 1.29 5.00
CA VAL A 41 -2.44 -0.14 5.01
C VAL A 41 -1.29 -0.39 4.03
N LEU A 42 -1.40 0.15 2.81
CA LEU A 42 -0.33 0.07 1.81
C LEU A 42 0.98 0.65 2.37
N GLU A 43 0.95 1.87 2.88
CA GLU A 43 2.15 2.54 3.41
C GLU A 43 2.78 1.72 4.55
N SER A 44 1.97 1.21 5.47
CA SER A 44 2.43 0.39 6.60
C SER A 44 3.04 -0.94 6.14
N ARG A 45 2.44 -1.58 5.13
CA ARG A 45 2.95 -2.81 4.50
C ARG A 45 4.35 -2.58 3.91
N TRP A 46 4.55 -1.51 3.16
CA TRP A 46 5.86 -1.19 2.59
C TRP A 46 6.89 -0.75 3.65
N ARG A 47 6.47 -0.04 4.70
CA ARG A 47 7.36 0.25 5.84
C ARG A 47 7.85 -1.02 6.52
N LEU A 48 6.96 -1.98 6.78
CA LEU A 48 7.30 -3.28 7.34
C LEU A 48 8.21 -4.06 6.38
N PHE A 49 7.88 -4.09 5.09
CA PHE A 49 8.66 -4.83 4.11
C PHE A 49 10.11 -4.32 4.03
N GLY A 50 10.30 -3.00 3.90
CA GLY A 50 11.64 -2.43 3.94
C GLY A 50 12.35 -2.64 5.28
N HIS A 51 11.60 -2.72 6.40
CA HIS A 51 12.20 -3.11 7.67
C HIS A 51 12.75 -4.53 7.59
N ILE A 52 11.97 -5.51 7.11
CA ILE A 52 12.41 -6.90 6.92
C ILE A 52 13.67 -6.94 6.04
N LEU A 53 13.66 -6.27 4.89
CA LEU A 53 14.78 -6.30 3.93
C LEU A 53 16.11 -5.79 4.50
N ARG A 54 16.06 -4.79 5.40
CA ARG A 54 17.24 -4.22 6.08
C ARG A 54 17.74 -5.04 7.28
N ARG A 55 16.98 -6.04 7.73
CA ARG A 55 17.41 -6.92 8.81
C ARG A 55 18.36 -7.99 8.25
N ASP A 56 19.00 -8.71 9.16
CA ASP A 56 19.83 -9.87 8.85
C ASP A 56 19.19 -10.76 7.76
N PRO A 57 19.88 -11.08 6.66
CA PRO A 57 19.39 -11.98 5.63
C PRO A 57 18.97 -13.35 6.16
N CYS A 58 19.59 -13.83 7.25
CA CYS A 58 19.25 -15.09 7.90
C CYS A 58 18.05 -14.99 8.85
N ASN A 59 17.37 -13.84 8.95
CA ASN A 59 16.15 -13.77 9.73
C ASN A 59 15.01 -14.54 9.03
N PRO A 60 14.10 -15.19 9.78
CA PRO A 60 13.06 -16.04 9.20
C PRO A 60 12.16 -15.34 8.17
N ALA A 61 11.91 -14.03 8.32
CA ALA A 61 11.08 -13.28 7.38
C ALA A 61 11.82 -12.95 6.07
N ASN A 62 13.12 -12.68 6.12
CA ASN A 62 13.96 -12.53 4.93
C ASN A 62 14.12 -13.86 4.20
N GLU A 63 14.43 -14.92 4.95
CA GLU A 63 14.54 -16.27 4.40
C GLU A 63 13.24 -16.66 3.70
N ALA A 64 12.08 -16.49 4.35
CA ALA A 64 10.78 -16.78 3.75
C ALA A 64 10.53 -16.00 2.45
N MET A 65 10.98 -14.75 2.36
CA MET A 65 10.88 -13.94 1.15
C MET A 65 11.78 -14.45 0.02
N GLN A 66 13.00 -14.92 0.34
CA GLN A 66 13.90 -15.52 -0.65
C GLN A 66 13.37 -16.88 -1.13
N PHE A 67 12.95 -17.74 -0.19
CA PHE A 67 12.39 -19.06 -0.48
C PHE A 67 11.17 -18.99 -1.41
N TYR A 68 10.34 -17.96 -1.29
CA TYR A 68 9.19 -17.75 -2.17
C TYR A 68 9.55 -17.72 -3.67
N PHE A 69 10.70 -17.14 -4.03
CA PHE A 69 11.16 -17.04 -5.43
C PHE A 69 12.03 -18.20 -5.89
N VAL A 70 12.62 -18.94 -4.95
CA VAL A 70 13.48 -20.10 -5.24
C VAL A 70 12.66 -21.37 -5.44
N GLU A 71 11.59 -21.56 -4.66
CA GLU A 71 10.75 -22.75 -4.82
C GLU A 71 9.87 -22.66 -6.06
N ASN A 72 9.96 -23.70 -6.90
CA ASN A 72 8.99 -23.94 -7.96
C ASN A 72 7.64 -24.25 -7.32
N ASN A 73 6.86 -23.20 -7.09
CA ASN A 73 5.53 -23.21 -6.49
C ASN A 73 4.64 -24.23 -7.20
N LYS A 74 4.64 -25.49 -6.71
CA LYS A 74 3.63 -26.47 -7.09
C LYS A 74 2.30 -25.88 -6.66
N ARG A 75 1.52 -25.40 -7.63
CA ARG A 75 0.23 -24.77 -7.39
C ARG A 75 -0.63 -25.74 -6.59
N LEU A 76 -0.79 -25.47 -5.30
CA LEU A 76 -1.69 -26.23 -4.46
C LEU A 76 -3.10 -26.02 -4.99
N ARG A 77 -3.82 -27.11 -5.26
CA ARG A 77 -5.18 -27.07 -5.78
C ARG A 77 -6.09 -26.43 -4.73
N GLY A 78 -6.68 -25.26 -5.02
CA GLY A 78 -7.54 -24.55 -4.07
C GLY A 78 -7.61 -23.04 -4.32
N LYS A 79 -7.97 -22.28 -3.28
CA LYS A 79 -8.06 -20.81 -3.32
C LYS A 79 -6.69 -20.20 -3.63
N PRO A 80 -6.59 -19.19 -4.52
CA PRO A 80 -5.36 -18.46 -4.74
C PRO A 80 -4.83 -17.93 -3.41
N ILE A 81 -3.60 -18.32 -3.05
CA ILE A 81 -2.95 -17.81 -1.84
C ILE A 81 -2.53 -16.37 -2.13
N THR A 82 -3.17 -15.42 -1.45
CA THR A 82 -2.72 -14.02 -1.44
C THR A 82 -1.49 -13.93 -0.55
N THR A 83 -0.31 -14.19 -1.10
CA THR A 83 0.96 -14.03 -0.39
C THR A 83 1.42 -12.57 -0.41
N LEU A 84 2.29 -12.20 0.54
CA LEU A 84 2.87 -10.87 0.60
C LEU A 84 3.49 -10.42 -0.74
N PRO A 85 4.31 -11.23 -1.44
CA PRO A 85 4.82 -10.90 -2.77
C PRO A 85 3.74 -10.58 -3.81
N VAL A 86 2.63 -11.34 -3.84
CA VAL A 86 1.51 -11.08 -4.76
C VAL A 86 0.87 -9.73 -4.48
N THR A 87 0.66 -9.40 -3.20
CA THR A 87 0.10 -8.11 -2.80
C THR A 87 1.04 -6.95 -3.10
N LEU A 88 2.33 -7.09 -2.81
CA LEU A 88 3.35 -6.08 -3.15
C LEU A 88 3.45 -5.86 -4.66
N ASN A 89 3.42 -6.94 -5.46
CA ASN A 89 3.45 -6.83 -6.91
C ASN A 89 2.19 -6.16 -7.48
N ASN A 90 1.03 -6.29 -6.82
CA ASN A 90 -0.16 -5.53 -7.18
C ASN A 90 -0.01 -4.03 -6.83
N ASP A 91 0.54 -3.69 -5.66
CA ASP A 91 0.82 -2.30 -5.28
C ASP A 91 1.76 -1.63 -6.30
N LEU A 92 2.75 -2.36 -6.82
CA LEU A 92 3.72 -1.87 -7.80
C LEU A 92 3.11 -1.53 -9.18
N LYS A 93 2.00 -2.17 -9.57
CA LYS A 93 1.33 -1.89 -10.87
C LYS A 93 0.85 -0.45 -11.00
N HIS A 94 0.61 0.21 -9.87
CA HIS A 94 0.11 1.57 -9.83
C HIS A 94 1.23 2.62 -9.86
N VAL A 95 2.51 2.21 -9.86
CA VAL A 95 3.64 3.16 -9.85
C VAL A 95 3.82 3.76 -11.26
N PRO A 96 3.72 5.11 -11.41
CA PRO A 96 3.90 5.74 -12.71
C PRO A 96 5.37 5.76 -13.13
N GLY A 97 5.63 5.46 -14.41
CA GLY A 97 6.90 5.72 -15.10
C GLY A 97 7.97 4.63 -14.99
N GLU A 98 7.79 3.60 -14.15
CA GLU A 98 8.78 2.53 -13.96
C GLU A 98 8.10 1.16 -13.89
N LYS A 99 8.63 0.18 -14.63
CA LYS A 99 8.15 -1.20 -14.60
C LYS A 99 8.90 -1.99 -13.53
N ILE A 100 8.76 -1.59 -12.27
CA ILE A 100 9.29 -2.37 -11.13
C ILE A 100 8.31 -3.51 -10.86
N THR A 101 8.82 -4.73 -10.85
CA THR A 101 8.06 -5.93 -10.52
C THR A 101 8.67 -6.60 -9.30
N LEU A 102 7.91 -7.53 -8.70
CA LEU A 102 8.42 -8.42 -7.66
C LEU A 102 8.07 -9.86 -8.04
N THR A 103 8.76 -10.36 -9.07
CA THR A 103 8.49 -11.66 -9.71
C THR A 103 9.68 -12.63 -9.64
N SER A 104 10.89 -12.11 -9.41
CA SER A 104 12.12 -12.89 -9.38
C SER A 104 12.96 -12.56 -8.16
N GLN A 105 13.98 -13.39 -7.88
CA GLN A 105 14.96 -13.08 -6.85
C GLN A 105 15.75 -11.80 -7.17
N ASN A 106 16.07 -11.57 -8.45
CA ASN A 106 16.75 -10.34 -8.89
C ASN A 106 15.90 -9.10 -8.59
N ASP A 107 14.58 -9.18 -8.79
CA ASP A 107 13.65 -8.10 -8.45
C ASP A 107 13.68 -7.80 -6.94
N LEU A 108 13.75 -8.84 -6.11
CA LEU A 108 13.83 -8.71 -4.65
C LEU A 108 15.15 -8.02 -4.24
N ASP A 109 16.25 -8.35 -4.89
CA ASP A 109 17.57 -7.78 -4.60
C ASP A 109 17.63 -6.29 -5.01
N LEU A 110 17.07 -5.94 -6.18
CA LEU A 110 16.91 -4.54 -6.60
C LEU A 110 16.10 -3.71 -5.59
N ILE A 111 14.98 -4.26 -5.11
CA ILE A 111 14.16 -3.58 -4.10
C ILE A 111 14.91 -3.50 -2.75
N ARG A 112 15.75 -4.49 -2.42
CA ARG A 112 16.59 -4.46 -1.22
C ARG A 112 17.62 -3.33 -1.30
N ASP A 113 18.24 -3.12 -2.45
CA ASP A 113 19.20 -2.02 -2.66
C ASP A 113 18.53 -0.65 -2.42
N ILE A 114 17.32 -0.45 -2.96
CA ILE A 114 16.51 0.75 -2.70
C ILE A 114 16.14 0.86 -1.21
N ALA A 115 15.83 -0.27 -0.56
CA ALA A 115 15.43 -0.30 0.84
C ALA A 115 16.58 0.05 1.79
N GLU A 116 17.83 -0.22 1.44
CA GLU A 116 18.99 0.05 2.28
C GLU A 116 19.12 1.56 2.56
N ASN A 117 18.92 2.39 1.54
CA ASN A 117 18.84 3.83 1.70
C ASN A 117 17.45 4.24 2.22
N ARG A 118 17.38 4.72 3.47
CA ARG A 118 16.12 5.08 4.14
C ARG A 118 15.36 6.21 3.45
N ASP A 119 16.05 7.18 2.87
CA ASP A 119 15.41 8.34 2.25
C ASP A 119 14.94 8.02 0.82
N GLU A 120 15.69 7.18 0.09
CA GLU A 120 15.21 6.58 -1.15
C GLU A 120 14.00 5.69 -0.90
N TRP A 121 14.03 4.84 0.14
CA TRP A 121 12.90 4.01 0.53
C TRP A 121 11.64 4.81 0.86
N ARG A 122 11.78 5.91 1.60
CA ARG A 122 10.65 6.81 1.90
C ARG A 122 10.08 7.43 0.63
N THR A 123 10.95 7.91 -0.25
CA THR A 123 10.56 8.50 -1.54
C THR A 123 9.85 7.47 -2.41
N PHE A 124 10.35 6.24 -2.43
CA PHE A 124 9.76 5.11 -3.13
C PHE A 124 8.35 4.80 -2.62
N ILE A 125 8.13 4.74 -1.31
CA ILE A 125 6.80 4.53 -0.72
C ILE A 125 5.82 5.66 -1.09
N VAL A 126 6.28 6.93 -1.06
CA VAL A 126 5.45 8.07 -1.46
C VAL A 126 5.03 7.95 -2.93
N ARG A 127 5.93 7.50 -3.81
CA ARG A 127 5.62 7.26 -5.22
C ARG A 127 4.56 6.18 -5.40
N ILE A 128 4.69 5.04 -4.70
CA ILE A 128 3.70 3.95 -4.74
C ILE A 128 2.34 4.46 -4.24
N ARG A 129 2.33 5.15 -3.09
CA ARG A 129 1.11 5.69 -2.50
C ARG A 129 0.41 6.69 -3.44
N ARG A 130 1.17 7.57 -4.11
CA ARG A 130 0.63 8.52 -5.08
C ARG A 130 -0.03 7.80 -6.26
N GLY A 131 0.67 6.83 -6.84
CA GLY A 131 0.15 6.03 -7.95
C GLY A 131 -1.12 5.24 -7.59
N ALA A 132 -1.13 4.62 -6.41
CA ALA A 132 -2.32 3.94 -5.89
C ALA A 132 -3.50 4.91 -5.67
N ALA A 133 -3.25 6.12 -5.17
CA ALA A 133 -4.28 7.14 -5.01
C ALA A 133 -4.83 7.65 -6.35
N GLU A 134 -4.00 7.70 -7.40
CA GLU A 134 -4.43 8.03 -8.77
C GLU A 134 -5.34 6.95 -9.35
N ALA A 135 -4.97 5.67 -9.20
CA ALA A 135 -5.79 4.55 -9.68
C ALA A 135 -7.17 4.47 -9.02
N VAL A 136 -7.27 4.79 -7.71
CA VAL A 136 -8.59 4.83 -7.04
C VAL A 136 -9.46 5.97 -7.56
N ARG A 137 -8.87 7.08 -8.03
CA ARG A 137 -9.64 8.18 -8.62
C ARG A 137 -10.17 7.84 -10.02
N SER A 138 -9.46 7.02 -10.80
CA SER A 138 -9.92 6.63 -12.14
C SER A 138 -11.04 5.59 -12.13
N ASP A 139 -11.16 4.80 -11.06
CA ASP A 139 -12.18 3.75 -10.93
C ASP A 139 -13.53 4.27 -10.40
N ASP A 140 -13.69 5.59 -10.18
CA ASP A 140 -14.94 6.18 -9.71
C ASP A 140 -15.90 6.48 -10.88
N PRO A 141 -17.05 5.79 -11.01
CA PRO A 141 -18.02 6.07 -12.07
C PRO A 141 -18.64 7.47 -11.99
N ALA A 142 -18.41 8.22 -10.90
CA ALA A 142 -18.82 9.62 -10.80
C ALA A 142 -17.85 10.61 -11.50
N SER A 143 -16.65 10.19 -11.91
CA SER A 143 -15.69 11.07 -12.60
C SER A 143 -15.95 11.25 -14.09
N GLU A 144 -16.78 10.40 -14.71
CA GLU A 144 -17.19 10.51 -16.12
C GLU A 144 -18.41 11.43 -16.34
N LEU A 145 -18.95 12.03 -15.28
CA LEU A 145 -20.13 12.90 -15.32
C LEU A 145 -19.84 14.39 -15.07
N LEU A 146 -18.58 14.82 -15.24
CA LEU A 146 -18.16 16.23 -15.26
C LEU A 146 -17.27 16.49 -16.49
#